data_AF-A0A839DVM7-F1
#
_entry.id   AF-A0A839DVM7-F1
#
_cell.length_a   1.000
_cell.length_b   1.000
_cell.length_c   1.000
_cell.angle_alpha   90.00
_cell.angle_beta   90.00
_cell.angle_gamma   90.00
#
_symmetry.space_group_name_H-M   'P 1'
#
loop_
_entity.id
_entity.type
_entity.pdbx_description
1 polymer ?
#
loop_
_entity_poly.entity_id
_entity_poly.type
_entity_poly.pdbx_seq_one_letter_code
_entity_poly.pdbx_strand_id
1 'polypeptide(L)'
;MSYPGGNRSFIHDTTGYDKDAVEYVLRGRTWQSWHEILEWLRADGVGDPHLSQQEVQALRQDMERAATRGAHLSEDPDRMWRELKR
;
A
#
# COMPACT_ATOMS: atom_id res chain seq x y z
N MET A 1 -3.78 -11.25 25.15
CA MET A 1 -4.02 -10.86 23.74
C MET A 1 -2.68 -10.94 23.05
N SER A 2 -2.43 -12.04 22.33
CA SER A 2 -1.16 -12.28 21.65
C SER A 2 -1.25 -11.69 20.25
N TYR A 3 -0.39 -10.72 19.92
CA TYR A 3 -0.12 -10.35 18.54
C TYR A 3 0.93 -11.34 18.03
N PRO A 4 0.59 -12.30 17.16
CA PRO A 4 1.61 -13.06 16.45
C PRO A 4 2.26 -12.13 15.42
N GLY A 5 3.32 -11.45 15.86
CA GLY A 5 4.28 -10.83 14.96
C GLY A 5 5.30 -11.88 14.50
N GLY A 6 5.67 -11.82 13.23
CA GLY A 6 6.96 -12.33 12.76
C GLY A 6 6.91 -13.68 12.06
N ASN A 7 6.42 -13.71 10.82
CA ASN A 7 6.93 -14.63 9.81
C ASN A 7 6.68 -14.10 8.39
N ARG A 8 6.92 -12.80 8.14
CA ARG A 8 7.11 -12.33 6.75
C ARG A 8 8.50 -12.78 6.34
N SER A 9 8.57 -13.90 5.63
CA SER A 9 9.78 -14.29 4.90
C SER A 9 10.09 -13.16 3.92
N PHE A 10 11.21 -12.46 4.15
CA PHE A 10 11.71 -11.33 3.35
C PHE A 10 12.21 -11.75 1.96
N ILE A 11 11.48 -12.64 1.29
CA ILE A 11 11.64 -12.86 -0.15
C ILE A 11 10.55 -12.02 -0.82
N HIS A 12 10.69 -10.69 -0.72
CA HIS A 12 9.98 -9.80 -1.65
C HIS A 12 10.61 -10.06 -3.01
N ASP A 13 9.84 -10.63 -3.93
CA ASP A 13 10.22 -10.71 -5.33
C ASP A 13 10.54 -9.29 -5.82
N THR A 14 11.77 -9.10 -6.29
CA THR A 14 12.53 -7.84 -6.30
C THR A 14 12.03 -6.77 -7.31
N THR A 15 10.75 -6.76 -7.67
CA THR A 15 10.20 -5.82 -8.66
C THR A 15 8.90 -5.11 -8.26
N GLY A 16 8.54 -5.08 -6.97
CA GLY A 16 7.40 -4.27 -6.52
C GLY A 16 7.08 -4.34 -5.03
N TYR A 17 5.81 -4.02 -4.72
CA TYR A 17 5.16 -4.24 -3.43
C TYR A 17 4.19 -5.41 -3.57
N ASP A 18 3.88 -6.07 -2.44
CA ASP A 18 2.94 -7.18 -2.33
C ASP A 18 1.58 -6.75 -1.75
N LYS A 19 0.58 -7.64 -1.82
CA LYS A 19 -0.75 -7.42 -1.24
C LYS A 19 -0.66 -7.09 0.26
N ASP A 20 0.28 -7.70 0.95
CA ASP A 20 0.61 -7.45 2.35
C ASP A 20 0.94 -5.98 2.66
N ALA A 21 1.55 -5.26 1.72
CA ALA A 21 1.82 -3.83 1.84
C ALA A 21 0.54 -3.01 1.68
N VAL A 22 -0.33 -3.38 0.73
CA VAL A 22 -1.66 -2.75 0.54
C VAL A 22 -2.53 -2.95 1.79
N GLU A 23 -2.55 -4.17 2.33
CA GLU A 23 -3.26 -4.49 3.56
C GLU A 23 -2.76 -3.66 4.74
N TYR A 24 -1.45 -3.49 4.87
CA TYR A 24 -0.87 -2.65 5.92
C TYR A 24 -1.33 -1.19 5.81
N VAL A 25 -1.26 -0.60 4.62
CA VAL A 25 -1.69 0.79 4.37
C VAL A 25 -3.18 0.98 4.67
N LEU A 26 -4.03 0.02 4.29
CA LEU A 26 -5.47 0.10 4.54
C LEU A 26 -5.86 -0.19 5.99
N ARG A 27 -5.10 -1.04 6.70
CA ARG A 27 -5.41 -1.42 8.09
C ARG A 27 -5.12 -0.30 9.09
N GLY A 28 -4.19 0.60 8.76
CA GLY A 28 -3.79 1.70 9.65
C GLY A 28 -4.84 2.80 9.80
N ARG A 29 -5.64 3.07 8.76
CA ARG A 29 -6.72 4.07 8.79
C ARG A 29 -7.72 3.90 7.64
N THR A 30 -8.91 4.44 7.82
CA THR A 30 -9.85 4.67 6.72
C THR A 30 -9.38 5.85 5.89
N TRP A 31 -9.33 5.66 4.57
CA TRP A 31 -8.94 6.67 3.60
C TRP A 31 -10.17 7.16 2.86
N GLN A 32 -10.37 8.47 2.77
CA GLN A 32 -11.51 9.04 2.04
C GLN A 32 -11.17 9.33 0.59
N SER A 33 -9.89 9.44 0.26
CA SER A 33 -9.42 9.82 -1.08
C SER A 33 -8.02 9.30 -1.39
N TRP A 34 -7.74 9.06 -2.68
CA TRP A 34 -6.39 8.71 -3.15
C TRP A 34 -5.33 9.72 -2.72
N HIS A 35 -5.70 11.01 -2.71
CA HIS A 35 -4.80 12.09 -2.31
C HIS A 35 -4.29 11.92 -0.88
N GLU A 36 -5.15 11.53 0.06
CA GLU A 36 -4.76 11.30 1.45
C GLU A 36 -3.74 10.16 1.58
N ILE A 37 -3.94 9.06 0.84
CA ILE A 37 -3.00 7.93 0.84
C ILE A 37 -1.65 8.36 0.28
N LEU A 38 -1.64 9.10 -0.83
CA LEU A 38 -0.43 9.57 -1.48
C LEU A 38 0.34 10.57 -0.60
N GLU A 39 -0.35 11.46 0.12
CA GLU A 39 0.26 12.37 1.07
C GLU A 39 0.90 11.61 2.25
N TRP A 40 0.19 10.62 2.81
CA TRP A 40 0.75 9.81 3.88
C TRP A 40 1.94 8.96 3.42
N LEU A 41 1.86 8.33 2.24
CA LEU A 41 2.98 7.58 1.67
C LEU A 41 4.22 8.47 1.46
N ARG A 42 4.00 9.74 1.13
CA ARG A 42 5.07 10.73 0.97
C ARG A 42 5.66 11.21 2.30
N ALA A 43 4.83 11.39 3.33
CA ALA A 43 5.25 11.92 4.62
C ALA A 43 5.81 10.84 5.55
N ASP A 44 5.02 9.79 5.78
CA ASP A 44 5.29 8.73 6.77
C ASP A 44 5.77 7.43 6.11
N GLY A 45 5.25 7.09 4.91
CA GLY A 45 5.57 5.82 4.25
C GLY A 45 7.06 5.59 4.03
N VAL A 46 7.84 6.63 3.73
CA VAL A 46 9.30 6.55 3.51
C VAL A 46 10.07 6.21 4.79
N GLY A 47 9.51 6.53 5.96
CA GLY A 47 10.11 6.25 7.27
C GLY A 47 9.54 5.02 7.96
N ASP A 48 8.57 4.32 7.35
CA ASP A 48 7.88 3.20 7.97
C ASP A 48 8.76 1.93 7.92
N PRO A 49 9.05 1.27 9.05
CA PRO A 49 9.88 0.06 9.07
C PRO A 49 9.20 -1.17 8.46
N HIS A 50 7.89 -1.12 8.20
CA HIS A 50 7.12 -2.20 7.55
C HIS A 50 7.05 -2.06 6.03
N LEU A 51 7.45 -0.91 5.47
CA LEU A 51 7.45 -0.65 4.04
C LEU A 51 8.86 -0.28 3.55
N SER A 52 9.36 -0.99 2.54
CA SER A 52 10.61 -0.61 1.90
C SER A 52 10.40 0.64 1.03
N GLN A 53 11.42 1.48 0.87
CA GLN A 53 11.32 2.67 0.00
C GLN A 53 10.89 2.33 -1.44
N GLN A 54 11.31 1.18 -1.98
CA GLN A 54 10.88 0.71 -3.29
C GLN A 54 9.38 0.40 -3.33
N GLU A 55 8.86 -0.23 -2.29
CA GLU A 55 7.44 -0.57 -2.17
C GLU A 55 6.59 0.71 -2.08
N VAL A 56 7.03 1.69 -1.29
CA VAL A 56 6.37 3.01 -1.18
C VAL A 56 6.31 3.72 -2.52
N GLN A 57 7.43 3.73 -3.26
CA GLN A 57 7.49 4.36 -4.58
C GLN A 57 6.57 3.65 -5.59
N ALA A 58 6.59 2.32 -5.61
CA ALA A 58 5.75 1.52 -6.50
C ALA A 58 4.25 1.66 -6.16
N LEU A 59 3.88 1.59 -4.87
CA LEU A 59 2.52 1.87 -4.40
C LEU A 59 2.05 3.23 -4.84
N ARG A 60 2.88 4.26 -4.62
CA ARG A 60 2.55 5.64 -4.95
C ARG A 60 2.32 5.81 -6.45
N GLN A 61 3.17 5.21 -7.29
CA GLN A 61 2.99 5.25 -8.75
C GLN A 61 1.68 4.58 -9.19
N ASP A 62 1.39 3.38 -8.69
CA ASP A 62 0.17 2.67 -9.09
C ASP A 62 -1.10 3.36 -8.56
N MET A 63 -1.06 3.92 -7.35
CA MET A 63 -2.16 4.71 -6.78
C MET A 63 -2.41 6.00 -7.55
N GLU A 64 -1.35 6.69 -7.98
CA GLU A 64 -1.47 7.89 -8.82
C GLU A 64 -2.07 7.55 -10.19
N ARG A 65 -1.69 6.42 -10.79
CA ARG A 65 -2.31 5.91 -12.01
C ARG A 65 -3.77 5.57 -11.81
N ALA A 66 -4.12 4.87 -10.72
CA ALA A 66 -5.49 4.51 -10.39
C ALA A 66 -6.37 5.77 -10.19
N ALA A 67 -5.85 6.77 -9.48
CA ALA A 67 -6.51 8.06 -9.30
C ALA A 67 -6.72 8.79 -10.64
N THR A 68 -5.69 8.82 -11.50
CA THR A 68 -5.76 9.43 -12.83
C THR A 68 -6.76 8.73 -13.75
N ARG A 69 -6.92 7.40 -13.59
CA ARG A 69 -7.92 6.59 -14.31
C ARG A 69 -9.35 6.77 -13.76
N GLY A 70 -9.52 7.46 -12.64
CA GLY A 70 -10.82 7.58 -11.96
C GLY A 70 -11.28 6.28 -11.28
N ALA A 71 -10.35 5.40 -10.91
CA ALA A 71 -10.68 4.18 -10.18
C ALA A 71 -11.26 4.53 -8.80
N HIS A 72 -12.26 3.75 -8.37
CA HIS A 72 -12.88 3.96 -7.07
C HIS A 72 -11.96 3.44 -5.97
N LEU A 73 -11.72 4.27 -4.95
CA LEU A 73 -10.99 3.86 -3.77
C LEU A 73 -11.81 2.81 -3.02
N SER A 74 -11.17 1.69 -2.68
CA SER A 74 -11.80 0.56 -2.01
C SER A 74 -11.06 0.28 -0.71
N GLU A 75 -11.80 0.17 0.40
CA GLU A 75 -11.24 -0.25 1.68
C GLU A 75 -10.94 -1.76 1.72
N ASP A 76 -11.46 -2.52 0.75
CA ASP A 76 -11.10 -3.92 0.57
C ASP A 76 -9.70 -4.05 -0.06
N PRO A 77 -8.73 -4.65 0.64
CA PRO A 77 -7.34 -4.72 0.17
C PRO A 77 -7.16 -5.63 -1.03
N ASP A 78 -7.97 -6.66 -1.19
CA ASP A 78 -7.88 -7.57 -2.32
C ASP A 78 -8.37 -6.89 -3.60
N ARG A 79 -9.47 -6.15 -3.49
CA ARG A 79 -10.00 -5.32 -4.56
C ARG A 79 -9.07 -4.16 -4.89
N MET A 80 -8.49 -3.50 -3.89
CA MET A 80 -7.54 -2.41 -4.11
C MET A 80 -6.27 -2.92 -4.79
N TRP A 81 -5.68 -4.02 -4.32
CA TRP A 81 -4.53 -4.65 -4.96
C TRP A 81 -4.79 -4.98 -6.45
N ARG A 82 -5.96 -5.57 -6.75
CA ARG A 82 -6.35 -5.87 -8.14
C ARG A 82 -6.51 -4.63 -9.01
N GLU A 83 -7.07 -3.55 -8.47
CA GLU A 83 -7.20 -2.27 -9.20
C GLU A 83 -5.84 -1.61 -9.44
N LEU A 84 -4.91 -1.71 -8.49
CA LEU A 84 -3.57 -1.14 -8.61
C LEU A 84 -2.68 -1.91 -9.60
N LYS A 85 -2.81 -3.24 -9.68
CA LYS A 85 -2.06 -4.09 -10.62
C LYS A 85 -2.60 -4.11 -12.06
N ARG A 86 -3.56 -3.23 -12.38
CA ARG A 86 -4.23 -3.17 -13.68
C ARG A 86 -3.52 -2.26 -14.68
#